data_AF-A0A1G4BLD8-F1
#
_entry.id   AF-A0A1G4BLD8-F1
#
_cell.length_a   1.000
_cell.length_b   1.000
_cell.length_c   1.000
_cell.angle_alpha   90.00
_cell.angle_beta   90.00
_cell.angle_gamma   90.00
#
_symmetry.space_group_name_H-M   'P 1'
#
loop_
_entity.id
_entity.type
_entity.pdbx_description
1 polymer ?
#
loop_
_entity_poly.entity_id
_entity_poly.type
_entity_poly.pdbx_seq_one_letter_code
_entity_poly.pdbx_strand_id
1 'polypeptide(L)'
;MEYLHPDSFALLSAWPIQNPLTNSSQSTSDFYRLNVLPMAARALHFVCLAGIATTIVERNPLTLSHTVNGLDHVFQLGNRSYLATSASPLHVVATAADAQAITAPAPATHIIVTSTVITGQYLQDTIARYLAEDYVFSGDFLETLILSSNYSSRLDDSATECVASVGSRVLMLPVSDAFQSLPKLAPSMPPPGPLLLESDGGTIKLSKVFRLYKDSYSDFVHGIYEFNGTYNVLGLADPDWGYPLVPVPSRIYSEADSRPLAGKRIGVKDIYDIKGLKTTLGSKAWTQMTSEANETAPSIQRIIDLGGTVVGKQKTSQFASAAHAWEWTDVYYPQNPRGDGYLSCSASSAGGACSIAAYDWLDFAIPWNRHSELLWDVSPWPIG
;
A
#
# COMPACT_ATOMS: atom_id res chain seq x y z
N MET A 1 -62.81 6.30 -26.19
CA MET A 1 -62.32 5.40 -27.24
C MET A 1 -61.76 4.19 -26.51
N GLU A 2 -62.65 3.29 -26.11
CA GLU A 2 -62.95 2.02 -26.80
C GLU A 2 -61.77 1.02 -26.68
N TYR A 3 -61.89 0.06 -25.74
CA TYR A 3 -62.33 -1.34 -25.97
C TYR A 3 -61.19 -2.13 -26.70
N LEU A 4 -60.58 -3.25 -26.25
CA LEU A 4 -61.10 -4.50 -25.66
C LEU A 4 -59.94 -5.49 -25.35
N HIS A 5 -60.05 -6.26 -24.26
CA HIS A 5 -59.56 -7.65 -24.08
C HIS A 5 -60.44 -8.60 -24.96
N PRO A 6 -60.25 -9.93 -25.20
CA PRO A 6 -59.46 -10.91 -24.44
C PRO A 6 -58.91 -12.18 -25.20
N ASP A 7 -58.20 -13.03 -24.44
CA ASP A 7 -58.33 -14.51 -24.36
C ASP A 7 -58.04 -15.53 -25.50
N SER A 8 -57.21 -16.52 -25.12
CA SER A 8 -57.43 -17.98 -25.19
C SER A 8 -56.91 -18.82 -26.37
N PHE A 9 -56.81 -20.13 -26.04
CA PHE A 9 -56.46 -21.34 -26.79
C PHE A 9 -54.99 -21.77 -26.77
N ALA A 10 -54.57 -23.03 -26.62
CA ALA A 10 -55.07 -24.32 -26.11
C ALA A 10 -54.17 -25.41 -26.73
N LEU A 11 -53.62 -26.31 -25.88
CA LEU A 11 -53.45 -27.78 -26.02
C LEU A 11 -53.02 -28.49 -27.34
N LEU A 12 -52.50 -29.72 -27.11
CA LEU A 12 -52.14 -30.84 -28.01
C LEU A 12 -50.72 -30.81 -28.58
N SER A 13 -49.94 -31.90 -28.67
CA SER A 13 -50.10 -33.36 -28.47
C SER A 13 -48.70 -33.99 -28.68
N ALA A 14 -48.18 -34.84 -27.79
CA ALA A 14 -48.19 -36.31 -27.83
C ALA A 14 -47.26 -37.04 -28.84
N TRP A 15 -46.30 -37.82 -28.25
CA TRP A 15 -45.92 -39.21 -28.61
C TRP A 15 -44.83 -39.45 -29.72
N PRO A 16 -44.18 -40.65 -29.80
CA PRO A 16 -42.85 -40.96 -29.23
C PRO A 16 -41.93 -41.72 -30.23
N ILE A 17 -40.83 -42.39 -29.80
CA ILE A 17 -40.46 -43.80 -30.13
C ILE A 17 -38.94 -44.10 -30.04
N GLN A 18 -38.63 -45.08 -29.18
CA GLN A 18 -37.66 -46.20 -29.24
C GLN A 18 -36.12 -46.01 -29.35
N ASN A 19 -35.49 -46.49 -28.27
CA ASN A 19 -34.22 -47.25 -28.17
C ASN A 19 -34.24 -48.51 -29.08
N PRO A 20 -33.09 -49.07 -29.54
CA PRO A 20 -32.33 -50.00 -28.67
C PRO A 20 -30.79 -50.17 -28.91
N LEU A 21 -30.10 -50.47 -27.80
CA LEU A 21 -29.08 -51.52 -27.54
C LEU A 21 -28.04 -51.89 -28.62
N THR A 22 -26.73 -51.87 -28.29
CA THR A 22 -25.92 -53.06 -27.89
C THR A 22 -24.39 -52.81 -27.81
N ASN A 23 -23.80 -53.37 -26.74
CA ASN A 23 -22.42 -53.81 -26.45
C ASN A 23 -21.26 -53.66 -27.47
N SER A 24 -20.08 -53.22 -27.02
CA SER A 24 -18.98 -54.12 -26.57
C SER A 24 -17.58 -53.47 -26.56
N SER A 25 -16.78 -53.92 -25.58
CA SER A 25 -15.31 -54.04 -25.56
C SER A 25 -14.41 -52.82 -25.30
N GLN A 26 -13.59 -53.01 -24.27
CA GLN A 26 -12.48 -52.18 -23.81
C GLN A 26 -11.31 -52.17 -24.81
N SER A 27 -10.67 -51.02 -24.97
CA SER A 27 -9.26 -50.93 -25.34
C SER A 27 -8.67 -49.63 -24.78
N THR A 28 -7.69 -49.81 -23.91
CA THR A 28 -6.85 -48.81 -23.26
C THR A 28 -6.01 -48.02 -24.27
N SER A 29 -6.18 -46.70 -24.29
CA SER A 29 -5.14 -45.76 -24.69
C SER A 29 -5.50 -44.36 -24.16
N ASP A 30 -4.92 -44.01 -23.00
CA ASP A 30 -5.05 -42.70 -22.39
C ASP A 30 -4.31 -41.65 -23.22
N PHE A 31 -5.03 -41.04 -24.16
CA PHE A 31 -4.70 -39.75 -24.73
C PHE A 31 -5.59 -38.71 -24.05
N TYR A 32 -4.99 -37.81 -23.26
CA TYR A 32 -5.68 -36.67 -22.67
C TYR A 32 -6.26 -35.77 -23.78
N ARG A 33 -7.53 -35.97 -24.12
CA ARG A 33 -8.36 -35.00 -24.84
C ARG A 33 -8.94 -34.03 -23.80
N LEU A 34 -8.58 -32.75 -23.90
CA LEU A 34 -9.30 -31.67 -23.23
C LEU A 34 -10.75 -31.67 -23.72
N ASN A 35 -11.67 -32.15 -22.89
CA ASN A 35 -13.09 -31.93 -23.07
C ASN A 35 -13.40 -30.47 -22.76
N VAL A 36 -13.90 -29.77 -23.77
CA VAL A 36 -14.60 -28.50 -23.63
C VAL A 36 -15.91 -28.78 -22.90
N LEU A 37 -16.06 -28.28 -21.67
CA LEU A 37 -17.29 -28.28 -20.88
C LEU A 37 -17.64 -26.85 -20.42
N PRO A 38 -18.93 -26.55 -20.18
CA PRO A 38 -19.55 -25.26 -20.46
C PRO A 38 -19.46 -24.24 -19.32
N MET A 39 -19.77 -22.98 -19.67
CA MET A 39 -19.89 -21.81 -18.79
C MET A 39 -20.77 -22.07 -17.56
N ALA A 40 -20.17 -22.31 -16.39
CA ALA A 40 -20.79 -22.11 -15.09
C ALA A 40 -19.71 -22.00 -14.01
N ALA A 41 -19.79 -20.95 -13.18
CA ALA A 41 -18.93 -20.63 -12.04
C ALA A 41 -17.43 -20.44 -12.35
N ARG A 42 -17.02 -19.18 -12.57
CA ARG A 42 -15.61 -18.76 -12.59
C ARG A 42 -15.02 -18.90 -11.18
N ALA A 43 -14.58 -20.12 -10.84
CA ALA A 43 -13.80 -20.41 -9.65
C ALA A 43 -12.42 -19.72 -9.75
N LEU A 44 -11.89 -19.27 -8.61
CA LEU A 44 -10.49 -18.85 -8.44
C LEU A 44 -9.60 -19.88 -9.14
N HIS A 45 -8.92 -19.50 -10.21
CA HIS A 45 -7.85 -20.34 -10.76
C HIS A 45 -6.59 -20.05 -9.94
N PHE A 46 -6.44 -20.77 -8.83
CA PHE A 46 -5.18 -20.86 -8.11
C PHE A 46 -4.21 -21.67 -8.98
N VAL A 47 -3.50 -21.00 -9.89
CA VAL A 47 -2.36 -21.61 -10.55
C VAL A 47 -1.16 -21.36 -9.65
N CYS A 48 -1.02 -22.17 -8.59
CA CYS A 48 0.27 -22.37 -7.96
C CYS A 48 1.14 -23.10 -8.99
N LEU A 49 1.79 -22.34 -9.88
CA LEU A 49 3.00 -22.83 -10.53
C LEU A 49 4.03 -23.00 -9.42
N ALA A 50 4.04 -24.17 -8.79
CA ALA A 50 5.19 -24.66 -8.07
C ALA A 50 6.27 -24.92 -9.14
N GLY A 51 6.89 -23.83 -9.62
CA GLY A 51 8.11 -23.92 -10.37
C GLY A 51 9.09 -24.67 -9.47
N ILE A 52 9.66 -25.75 -9.98
CA ILE A 52 10.90 -26.29 -9.41
C ILE A 52 11.87 -25.11 -9.50
N ALA A 53 12.06 -24.40 -8.38
CA ALA A 53 12.97 -23.28 -8.30
C ALA A 53 14.36 -23.84 -8.61
N THR A 54 14.82 -23.68 -9.84
CA THR A 54 16.16 -24.11 -10.26
C THR A 54 17.25 -23.19 -9.70
N THR A 55 16.85 -22.01 -9.21
CA THR A 55 17.67 -21.08 -8.45
C THR A 55 16.97 -20.74 -7.13
N ILE A 56 17.59 -21.13 -6.01
CA ILE A 56 17.20 -20.63 -4.69
C ILE A 56 17.57 -19.14 -4.68
N VAL A 57 16.60 -18.27 -4.95
CA VAL A 57 16.78 -16.83 -4.74
C VAL A 57 16.76 -16.60 -3.23
N GLU A 58 17.92 -16.23 -2.67
CA GLU A 58 18.03 -15.92 -1.25
C GLU A 58 17.24 -14.64 -0.95
N ARG A 59 16.16 -14.78 -0.17
CA ARG A 59 15.35 -13.67 0.35
C ARG A 59 15.50 -13.60 1.85
N ASN A 60 15.36 -12.39 2.38
CA ASN A 60 15.29 -12.24 3.83
C ASN A 60 13.93 -12.76 4.32
N PRO A 61 13.90 -13.67 5.31
CA PRO A 61 12.64 -14.16 5.84
C PRO A 61 11.87 -13.04 6.54
N LEU A 62 10.55 -13.07 6.40
CA LEU A 62 9.67 -12.18 7.15
C LEU A 62 9.73 -12.53 8.64
N THR A 63 10.15 -11.57 9.45
CA THR A 63 10.16 -11.70 10.91
C THR A 63 9.15 -10.73 11.51
N LEU A 64 8.04 -11.25 12.06
CA LEU A 64 7.08 -10.44 12.81
C LEU A 64 7.72 -9.97 14.11
N SER A 65 7.65 -8.67 14.37
CA SER A 65 8.20 -8.05 15.58
C SER A 65 7.12 -7.88 16.65
N HIS A 66 6.12 -7.04 16.39
CA HIS A 66 5.05 -6.73 17.33
C HIS A 66 3.85 -6.11 16.60
N THR A 67 2.76 -5.88 17.33
CA THR A 67 1.58 -5.18 16.82
C THR A 67 1.55 -3.71 17.27
N VAL A 68 1.11 -2.83 16.39
CA VAL A 68 0.81 -1.42 16.67
C VAL A 68 -0.70 -1.27 16.81
N ASN A 69 -1.14 -0.53 17.83
CA ASN A 69 -2.56 -0.35 18.17
C ASN A 69 -3.34 -1.68 18.33
N GLY A 70 -2.62 -2.77 18.64
CA GLY A 70 -3.18 -4.12 18.81
C GLY A 70 -3.64 -4.80 17.52
N LEU A 71 -3.50 -4.16 16.35
CA LEU A 71 -4.12 -4.63 15.10
C LEU A 71 -3.21 -4.55 13.86
N ASP A 72 -2.31 -3.57 13.78
CA ASP A 72 -1.37 -3.43 12.65
C ASP A 72 -0.07 -4.19 12.94
N HIS A 73 0.56 -4.80 11.93
CA HIS A 73 1.74 -5.63 12.11
C HIS A 73 3.04 -4.90 11.75
N VAL A 74 4.03 -4.94 12.64
CA VAL A 74 5.41 -4.54 12.35
C VAL A 74 6.22 -5.78 12.05
N PHE A 75 6.91 -5.78 10.92
CA PHE A 75 7.75 -6.89 10.48
C PHE A 75 9.07 -6.40 9.89
N GLN A 76 10.03 -7.31 9.78
CA GLN A 76 11.34 -7.05 9.21
C GLN A 76 11.60 -7.96 8.01
N LEU A 77 12.26 -7.38 7.00
CA LEU A 77 12.89 -8.08 5.89
C LEU A 77 14.36 -7.67 5.89
N GLY A 78 15.22 -8.52 6.44
CA GLY A 78 16.64 -8.25 6.64
C GLY A 78 16.82 -7.11 7.65
N ASN A 79 17.48 -6.03 7.23
CA ASN A 79 17.70 -4.83 8.06
C ASN A 79 16.62 -3.75 7.89
N ARG A 80 15.54 -4.02 7.15
CA ARG A 80 14.48 -3.06 6.87
C ARG A 80 13.24 -3.41 7.69
N SER A 81 12.73 -2.43 8.43
CA SER A 81 11.48 -2.52 9.19
C SER A 81 10.31 -1.96 8.39
N TYR A 82 9.16 -2.60 8.51
CA TYR A 82 7.93 -2.22 7.83
C TYR A 82 6.73 -2.27 8.79
N LEU A 83 5.73 -1.45 8.48
CA LEU A 83 4.39 -1.50 9.06
C LEU A 83 3.42 -1.99 7.99
N ALA A 84 2.59 -2.98 8.31
CA ALA A 84 1.43 -3.37 7.52
C ALA A 84 0.15 -2.93 8.22
N THR A 85 -0.76 -2.29 7.47
CA THR A 85 -2.06 -1.82 7.98
C THR A 85 -3.10 -2.95 8.01
N SER A 86 -2.77 -4.05 8.70
CA SER A 86 -3.57 -5.28 8.76
C SER A 86 -4.95 -5.07 9.40
N ALA A 87 -5.11 -4.02 10.19
CA ALA A 87 -6.39 -3.59 10.75
C ALA A 87 -7.37 -3.02 9.71
N SER A 88 -6.83 -2.53 8.57
CA SER A 88 -7.57 -1.91 7.47
C SER A 88 -6.99 -2.40 6.13
N PRO A 89 -7.21 -3.69 5.79
CA PRO A 89 -6.66 -4.25 4.56
C PRO A 89 -7.22 -3.51 3.34
N LEU A 90 -6.37 -3.33 2.33
CA LEU A 90 -6.76 -2.72 1.05
C LEU A 90 -7.77 -3.58 0.30
N HIS A 91 -7.64 -4.90 0.43
CA HIS A 91 -8.52 -5.85 -0.22
C HIS A 91 -8.61 -7.14 0.60
N VAL A 92 -9.80 -7.75 0.60
CA VAL A 92 -10.03 -9.08 1.16
C VAL A 92 -10.57 -9.98 0.05
N VAL A 93 -9.93 -11.11 -0.20
CA VAL A 93 -10.28 -12.05 -1.26
C VAL A 93 -10.72 -13.36 -0.63
N ALA A 94 -11.92 -13.84 -0.95
CA ALA A 94 -12.34 -15.17 -0.53
C ALA A 94 -11.51 -16.24 -1.24
N THR A 95 -11.01 -17.22 -0.50
CA THR A 95 -10.22 -18.29 -1.09
C THR A 95 -11.09 -19.47 -1.51
N ALA A 96 -10.73 -20.10 -2.64
CA ALA A 96 -11.19 -21.46 -2.93
C ALA A 96 -10.52 -22.45 -1.95
N ALA A 97 -11.11 -23.65 -1.78
CA ALA A 97 -10.66 -24.66 -0.81
C ALA A 97 -9.17 -25.05 -0.92
N ASP A 98 -8.53 -24.83 -2.08
CA ASP A 98 -7.12 -25.16 -2.33
C ASP A 98 -6.12 -24.07 -1.90
N ALA A 99 -6.57 -22.90 -1.41
CA ALA A 99 -5.67 -21.83 -0.92
C ALA A 99 -5.09 -22.10 0.48
N GLN A 100 -5.33 -23.29 1.03
CA GLN A 100 -4.82 -23.77 2.33
C GLN A 100 -3.27 -23.79 2.41
N ALA A 101 -2.56 -23.46 1.33
CA ALA A 101 -1.10 -23.42 1.25
C ALA A 101 -0.44 -22.09 1.68
N ILE A 102 -1.21 -21.10 2.15
CA ILE A 102 -0.68 -19.89 2.78
C ILE A 102 -1.02 -19.95 4.26
N THR A 103 -0.05 -20.34 5.07
CA THR A 103 -0.21 -20.57 6.51
C THR A 103 0.45 -19.48 7.36
N ALA A 104 1.25 -18.60 6.75
CA ALA A 104 1.95 -17.50 7.41
C ALA A 104 1.88 -16.22 6.56
N PRO A 105 1.99 -15.03 7.17
CA PRO A 105 2.13 -13.77 6.45
C PRO A 105 3.32 -13.79 5.50
N ALA A 106 3.12 -13.34 4.27
CA ALA A 106 4.13 -13.34 3.23
C ALA A 106 4.24 -11.95 2.56
N PRO A 107 5.46 -11.47 2.29
CA PRO A 107 5.67 -10.35 1.38
C PRO A 107 5.10 -10.66 0.00
N ALA A 108 4.40 -9.70 -0.59
CA ALA A 108 3.86 -9.85 -1.93
C ALA A 108 4.04 -8.57 -2.75
N THR A 109 3.96 -8.69 -4.07
CA THR A 109 3.97 -7.57 -5.01
C THR A 109 2.75 -7.67 -5.90
N HIS A 110 1.91 -6.64 -5.91
CA HIS A 110 0.80 -6.56 -6.84
C HIS A 110 1.21 -5.84 -8.13
N ILE A 111 0.93 -6.47 -9.26
CA ILE A 111 1.14 -5.94 -10.60
C ILE A 111 -0.20 -5.93 -11.34
N ILE A 112 -0.57 -4.75 -11.82
CA ILE A 112 -1.71 -4.59 -12.73
C ILE A 112 -1.23 -4.89 -14.14
N VAL A 113 -1.95 -5.77 -14.83
CA VAL A 113 -1.67 -6.23 -16.18
C VAL A 113 -2.70 -5.60 -17.13
N THR A 114 -2.21 -5.10 -18.26
CA THR A 114 -3.04 -4.43 -19.28
C THR A 114 -3.16 -5.24 -20.59
N SER A 115 -2.63 -6.46 -20.63
CA SER A 115 -2.64 -7.35 -21.80
C SER A 115 -3.33 -8.69 -21.52
N THR A 116 -3.87 -9.34 -22.56
CA THR A 116 -4.43 -10.70 -22.46
C THR A 116 -3.36 -11.80 -22.36
N VAL A 117 -2.14 -11.50 -22.79
CA VAL A 117 -0.98 -12.38 -22.67
C VAL A 117 0.12 -11.64 -21.91
N ILE A 118 0.53 -12.21 -20.79
CA ILE A 118 1.60 -11.69 -19.94
C ILE A 118 2.88 -12.37 -20.38
N THR A 119 3.88 -11.57 -20.76
CA THR A 119 5.18 -12.04 -21.23
C THR A 119 6.23 -11.91 -20.11
N GLY A 120 7.32 -12.70 -20.21
CA GLY A 120 8.45 -12.59 -19.29
C GLY A 120 9.09 -11.22 -19.32
N GLN A 121 9.22 -10.62 -20.51
CA GLN A 121 9.75 -9.26 -20.66
C GLN A 121 8.91 -8.23 -19.90
N TYR A 122 7.58 -8.31 -19.98
CA TYR A 122 6.70 -7.39 -19.25
C TYR A 122 6.91 -7.47 -17.74
N LEU A 123 7.02 -8.69 -17.19
CA LEU A 123 7.28 -8.88 -15.76
C LEU A 123 8.66 -8.37 -15.36
N GLN A 124 9.70 -8.67 -16.15
CA GLN A 124 11.06 -8.20 -15.91
C GLN A 124 11.16 -6.68 -15.92
N ASP A 125 10.58 -6.02 -16.92
CA ASP A 125 10.59 -4.56 -17.05
C ASP A 125 9.84 -3.91 -15.89
N THR A 126 8.69 -4.47 -15.50
CA THR A 126 7.89 -3.96 -14.37
C THR A 126 8.66 -4.10 -13.06
N ILE A 127 9.25 -5.26 -12.79
CA ILE A 127 10.03 -5.51 -11.57
C ILE A 127 11.27 -4.60 -11.52
N ALA A 128 11.99 -4.47 -12.64
CA ALA A 128 13.16 -3.61 -12.74
C ALA A 128 12.81 -2.14 -12.46
N ARG A 129 11.68 -1.68 -13.01
CA ARG A 129 11.17 -0.33 -12.76
C ARG A 129 10.80 -0.12 -11.29
N TYR A 130 10.07 -1.04 -10.67
CA TYR A 130 9.71 -0.95 -9.25
C TYR A 130 10.95 -0.88 -8.35
N LEU A 131 11.99 -1.67 -8.66
CA LEU A 131 13.27 -1.64 -7.92
C LEU A 131 14.04 -0.33 -8.11
N ALA A 132 13.89 0.34 -9.26
CA ALA A 132 14.60 1.57 -9.57
C ALA A 132 13.91 2.82 -8.97
N GLU A 133 12.58 2.85 -8.92
CA GLU A 133 11.81 4.07 -8.63
C GLU A 133 11.40 4.20 -7.15
N ASP A 134 11.37 3.12 -6.37
CA ASP A 134 10.81 3.11 -5.02
C ASP A 134 11.74 2.54 -3.95
N TYR A 135 12.14 3.40 -3.01
CA TYR A 135 12.97 3.04 -1.87
C TYR A 135 12.24 2.17 -0.81
N VAL A 136 10.93 1.97 -0.93
CA VAL A 136 10.17 1.07 -0.04
C VAL A 136 10.21 -0.36 -0.58
N PHE A 137 10.10 -0.52 -1.90
CA PHE A 137 10.18 -1.81 -2.57
C PHE A 137 11.58 -2.47 -2.45
N SER A 138 11.59 -3.79 -2.35
CA SER A 138 12.80 -4.63 -2.38
C SER A 138 12.50 -5.97 -3.05
N GLY A 139 13.54 -6.69 -3.46
CA GLY A 139 13.39 -8.04 -4.02
C GLY A 139 12.77 -9.06 -3.06
N ASP A 140 12.74 -8.75 -1.75
CA ASP A 140 12.09 -9.60 -0.74
C ASP A 140 10.56 -9.65 -0.94
N PHE A 141 9.95 -8.58 -1.46
CA PHE A 141 8.51 -8.54 -1.79
C PHE A 141 8.12 -9.39 -3.00
N LEU A 142 9.09 -9.93 -3.73
CA LEU A 142 8.84 -10.79 -4.88
C LEU A 142 8.49 -12.23 -4.46
N GLU A 143 8.40 -12.54 -3.16
CA GLU A 143 7.98 -13.88 -2.69
C GLU A 143 6.68 -14.36 -3.32
N THR A 144 5.70 -13.46 -3.40
CA THR A 144 4.46 -13.71 -4.13
C THR A 144 4.16 -12.58 -5.10
N LEU A 145 4.01 -12.90 -6.38
CA LEU A 145 3.49 -12.00 -7.40
C LEU A 145 1.97 -12.14 -7.46
N ILE A 146 1.26 -11.07 -7.16
CA ILE A 146 -0.18 -10.97 -7.31
C ILE A 146 -0.44 -10.25 -8.63
N LEU A 147 -1.10 -10.91 -9.57
CA LEU A 147 -1.37 -10.39 -10.89
C LEU A 147 -2.88 -10.12 -11.02
N SER A 148 -3.23 -8.90 -11.41
CA SER A 148 -4.61 -8.54 -11.72
C SER A 148 -4.73 -8.00 -13.13
N SER A 149 -5.90 -8.13 -13.72
CA SER A 149 -6.16 -7.63 -15.06
C SER A 149 -7.63 -7.29 -15.22
N ASN A 150 -7.90 -6.30 -16.08
CA ASN A 150 -9.25 -6.04 -16.57
C ASN A 150 -9.67 -7.02 -17.68
N TYR A 151 -8.76 -7.90 -18.10
CA TYR A 151 -8.96 -8.91 -19.13
C TYR A 151 -8.79 -10.32 -18.55
N SER A 152 -9.30 -11.32 -19.26
CA SER A 152 -8.91 -12.71 -19.01
C SER A 152 -7.48 -12.91 -19.49
N SER A 153 -6.52 -12.62 -18.63
CA SER A 153 -5.09 -12.70 -18.91
C SER A 153 -4.54 -14.08 -18.58
N ARG A 154 -3.53 -14.52 -19.35
CA ARG A 154 -2.76 -15.74 -19.09
C ARG A 154 -1.27 -15.48 -19.18
N LEU A 155 -0.48 -16.24 -18.44
CA LEU A 155 0.97 -16.29 -18.59
C LEU A 155 1.33 -17.07 -19.86
N ASP A 156 2.31 -16.59 -20.61
CA ASP A 156 2.99 -17.42 -21.61
C ASP A 156 4.18 -18.18 -21.00
N ASP A 157 4.87 -18.97 -21.83
CA ASP A 157 6.02 -19.77 -21.40
C ASP A 157 7.15 -18.87 -20.86
N SER A 158 7.41 -17.73 -21.50
CA SER A 158 8.45 -16.78 -21.07
C SER A 158 8.14 -16.14 -19.72
N ALA A 159 6.87 -15.86 -19.43
CA ALA A 159 6.43 -15.35 -18.14
C ALA A 159 6.53 -16.41 -17.05
N THR A 160 6.21 -17.66 -17.38
CA THR A 160 6.36 -18.80 -16.46
C THR A 160 7.84 -19.04 -16.11
N GLU A 161 8.73 -18.96 -17.09
CA GLU A 161 10.19 -19.02 -16.90
C GLU A 161 10.69 -17.85 -16.04
N CYS A 162 10.21 -16.63 -16.29
CA CYS A 162 10.56 -15.46 -15.48
C CYS A 162 10.13 -15.60 -14.02
N VAL A 163 8.91 -16.07 -13.77
CA VAL A 163 8.40 -16.32 -12.41
C VAL A 163 9.26 -17.35 -11.69
N ALA A 164 9.61 -18.43 -12.39
CA ALA A 164 10.48 -19.49 -11.88
C ALA A 164 11.90 -18.98 -11.59
N SER A 165 12.48 -18.14 -12.47
CA SER A 165 13.83 -17.58 -12.26
C SER A 165 13.90 -16.64 -11.07
N VAL A 166 12.82 -15.90 -10.79
CA VAL A 166 12.71 -15.03 -9.61
C VAL A 166 12.35 -15.85 -8.35
N GLY A 167 11.92 -17.11 -8.50
CA GLY A 167 11.48 -17.95 -7.38
C GLY A 167 10.21 -17.39 -6.72
N SER A 168 9.25 -16.91 -7.52
CA SER A 168 8.02 -16.29 -7.01
C SER A 168 6.85 -17.26 -7.08
N ARG A 169 5.96 -17.21 -6.09
CA ARG A 169 4.59 -17.75 -6.23
C ARG A 169 3.77 -16.79 -7.08
N VAL A 170 2.77 -17.27 -7.81
CA VAL A 170 1.84 -16.40 -8.56
C VAL A 170 0.41 -16.59 -8.05
N LEU A 171 -0.25 -15.46 -7.80
CA LEU A 171 -1.67 -15.38 -7.47
C LEU A 171 -2.37 -14.52 -8.52
N MET A 172 -3.28 -15.12 -9.30
CA MET A 172 -4.13 -14.38 -10.24
C MET A 172 -5.40 -13.93 -9.51
N LEU A 173 -5.65 -12.62 -9.45
CA LEU A 173 -6.91 -12.08 -8.94
C LEU A 173 -8.01 -12.19 -10.02
N PRO A 174 -9.25 -12.55 -9.65
CA PRO A 174 -10.33 -12.71 -10.61
C PRO A 174 -10.72 -11.38 -11.25
N VAL A 175 -11.09 -11.41 -12.54
CA VAL A 175 -11.73 -10.28 -13.22
C VAL A 175 -13.13 -10.12 -12.62
N SER A 176 -13.35 -9.06 -11.83
CA SER A 176 -14.60 -8.87 -11.10
C SER A 176 -15.71 -8.32 -11.99
N ASP A 177 -16.62 -9.19 -12.44
CA ASP A 177 -17.96 -8.81 -12.92
C ASP A 177 -18.99 -8.72 -11.76
N ALA A 178 -18.61 -9.04 -10.52
CA ALA A 178 -19.54 -9.51 -9.48
C ALA A 178 -19.65 -8.68 -8.18
N PHE A 179 -19.47 -7.35 -8.21
CA PHE A 179 -19.64 -6.50 -7.01
C PHE A 179 -20.76 -5.45 -7.10
N GLN A 180 -21.80 -5.68 -7.89
CA GLN A 180 -22.95 -4.76 -7.98
C GLN A 180 -23.84 -4.68 -6.71
N SER A 181 -23.58 -5.47 -5.65
CA SER A 181 -24.48 -5.55 -4.49
C SER A 181 -23.84 -5.25 -3.12
N LEU A 182 -22.62 -4.71 -3.04
CA LEU A 182 -22.09 -4.18 -1.77
C LEU A 182 -22.12 -2.64 -1.77
N PRO A 183 -22.51 -2.00 -0.65
CA PRO A 183 -22.58 -0.56 -0.58
C PRO A 183 -21.18 0.06 -0.66
N LYS A 184 -20.83 0.55 -1.85
CA LYS A 184 -19.97 1.71 -2.14
C LYS A 184 -18.81 1.94 -1.13
N LEU A 185 -17.86 1.01 -1.01
CA LEU A 185 -16.59 1.27 -0.29
C LEU A 185 -15.48 0.26 -0.67
N ALA A 186 -14.86 0.40 -1.85
CA ALA A 186 -13.47 0.01 -2.18
C ALA A 186 -13.22 0.17 -3.69
N PRO A 187 -12.03 0.57 -4.15
CA PRO A 187 -11.63 0.37 -5.54
C PRO A 187 -11.68 -1.13 -5.86
N SER A 188 -12.11 -1.48 -7.07
CA SER A 188 -12.37 -2.87 -7.49
C SER A 188 -11.14 -3.79 -7.50
N MET A 189 -9.94 -3.22 -7.35
CA MET A 189 -8.64 -3.90 -7.32
C MET A 189 -7.72 -3.18 -6.32
N PRO A 190 -6.81 -3.89 -5.63
CA PRO A 190 -5.79 -3.23 -4.80
C PRO A 190 -4.85 -2.39 -5.69
N PRO A 191 -4.25 -1.31 -5.18
CA PRO A 191 -3.23 -0.56 -5.91
C PRO A 191 -2.01 -1.45 -6.24
N PRO A 192 -1.24 -1.14 -7.28
CA PRO A 192 0.00 -1.87 -7.57
C PRO A 192 1.06 -1.57 -6.51
N GLY A 193 2.03 -2.48 -6.33
CA GLY A 193 3.16 -2.27 -5.41
C GLY A 193 3.29 -3.34 -4.32
N PRO A 194 4.18 -3.13 -3.34
CA PRO A 194 4.43 -4.10 -2.27
C PRO A 194 3.22 -4.22 -1.35
N LEU A 195 2.93 -5.42 -0.86
CA LEU A 195 1.83 -5.71 0.04
C LEU A 195 2.27 -6.75 1.07
N LEU A 196 1.55 -6.79 2.19
CA LEU A 196 1.58 -7.94 3.08
C LEU A 196 0.37 -8.81 2.76
N LEU A 197 0.62 -10.08 2.45
CA LEU A 197 -0.41 -11.09 2.24
C LEU A 197 -0.59 -11.88 3.53
N GLU A 198 -1.81 -11.88 4.06
CA GLU A 198 -2.17 -12.62 5.26
C GLU A 198 -3.35 -13.54 4.97
N SER A 199 -3.34 -14.76 5.48
CA SER A 199 -4.40 -15.75 5.27
C SER A 199 -4.97 -16.19 6.62
N ASP A 200 -6.29 -16.24 6.73
CA ASP A 200 -6.99 -16.82 7.89
C ASP A 200 -7.61 -18.20 7.60
N GLY A 201 -7.18 -18.83 6.50
CA GLY A 201 -7.63 -20.16 6.07
C GLY A 201 -8.93 -20.16 5.26
N GLY A 202 -9.65 -19.02 5.22
CA GLY A 202 -10.83 -18.84 4.35
C GLY A 202 -10.79 -17.56 3.51
N THR A 203 -9.96 -16.59 3.90
CA THR A 203 -9.77 -15.34 3.18
C THR A 203 -8.29 -14.94 3.13
N ILE A 204 -7.92 -14.25 2.06
CA ILE A 204 -6.63 -13.57 1.93
C ILE A 204 -6.86 -12.08 2.13
N LYS A 205 -6.15 -11.49 3.09
CA LYS A 205 -6.08 -10.05 3.32
C LYS A 205 -4.82 -9.51 2.67
N LEU A 206 -5.00 -8.43 1.92
CA LEU A 206 -3.92 -7.70 1.27
C LEU A 206 -3.78 -6.34 1.96
N SER A 207 -2.71 -6.17 2.72
CA SER A 207 -2.49 -5.01 3.57
C SER A 207 -1.43 -4.09 2.96
N LYS A 208 -1.64 -2.77 3.05
CA LYS A 208 -0.67 -1.77 2.60
C LYS A 208 0.56 -1.83 3.49
N VAL A 209 1.75 -1.75 2.90
CA VAL A 209 3.00 -1.68 3.65
C VAL A 209 3.66 -0.31 3.57
N PHE A 210 4.30 0.06 4.67
CA PHE A 210 5.05 1.29 4.85
C PHE A 210 6.43 0.92 5.36
N ARG A 211 7.50 1.45 4.75
CA ARG A 211 8.84 1.31 5.32
C ARG A 211 8.99 2.26 6.50
N LEU A 212 9.51 1.75 7.61
CA LEU A 212 9.75 2.55 8.81
C LEU A 212 11.15 3.15 8.72
N TYR A 213 11.22 4.45 8.46
CA TYR A 213 12.47 5.20 8.47
C TYR A 213 12.71 5.82 9.85
N LYS A 214 13.96 5.79 10.29
CA LYS A 214 14.38 6.52 11.47
C LYS A 214 14.52 8.00 11.17
N ASP A 215 13.89 8.84 11.97
CA ASP A 215 14.09 10.29 11.96
C ASP A 215 15.38 10.68 12.70
N SER A 216 16.53 10.31 12.13
CA SER A 216 17.85 10.55 12.74
C SER A 216 18.18 12.02 13.01
N TYR A 217 17.45 12.97 12.40
CA TYR A 217 17.66 14.41 12.59
C TYR A 217 16.63 15.03 13.53
N SER A 218 15.72 14.24 14.10
CA SER A 218 14.69 14.74 15.03
C SER A 218 13.81 15.84 14.41
N ASP A 219 13.48 15.70 13.12
CA ASP A 219 12.72 16.67 12.35
C ASP A 219 11.20 16.56 12.58
N PHE A 220 10.73 15.39 12.96
CA PHE A 220 9.33 15.06 13.15
C PHE A 220 8.96 15.03 14.65
N VAL A 221 7.74 15.48 14.94
CA VAL A 221 7.09 15.22 16.23
C VAL A 221 6.76 13.73 16.28
N HIS A 222 6.03 13.25 15.26
CA HIS A 222 5.74 11.84 15.04
C HIS A 222 5.52 11.53 13.55
N GLY A 223 5.84 10.30 13.15
CA GLY A 223 5.34 9.71 11.92
C GLY A 223 3.84 9.39 12.03
N ILE A 224 3.12 9.56 10.93
CA ILE A 224 1.67 9.34 10.86
C ILE A 224 1.29 8.54 9.62
N TYR A 225 0.16 7.86 9.68
CA TYR A 225 -0.38 7.11 8.55
C TYR A 225 -1.90 7.18 8.53
N GLU A 226 -2.48 7.05 7.34
CA GLU A 226 -3.94 7.05 7.16
C GLU A 226 -4.52 5.71 7.66
N PHE A 227 -5.65 5.80 8.35
CA PHE A 227 -6.44 4.67 8.82
C PHE A 227 -7.92 5.01 8.70
N ASN A 228 -8.68 4.29 7.87
CA ASN A 228 -10.14 4.46 7.73
C ASN A 228 -10.63 5.92 7.58
N GLY A 229 -9.95 6.74 6.76
CA GLY A 229 -10.34 8.15 6.54
C GLY A 229 -10.06 9.09 7.72
N THR A 230 -9.19 8.66 8.64
CA THR A 230 -8.55 9.47 9.69
C THR A 230 -7.04 9.19 9.68
N TYR A 231 -6.28 9.84 10.56
CA TYR A 231 -4.86 9.57 10.74
C TYR A 231 -4.55 9.03 12.14
N ASN A 232 -3.55 8.15 12.21
CA ASN A 232 -3.00 7.62 13.44
C ASN A 232 -1.53 8.03 13.58
N VAL A 233 -1.11 8.23 14.84
CA VAL A 233 0.32 8.33 15.20
C VAL A 233 0.91 6.92 15.22
N LEU A 234 2.10 6.73 14.63
CA LEU A 234 2.79 5.44 14.68
C LEU A 234 3.21 5.05 16.11
N GLY A 235 3.69 6.01 16.89
CA GLY A 235 4.05 5.80 18.30
C GLY A 235 5.29 4.94 18.53
N LEU A 236 6.06 4.63 17.49
CA LEU A 236 7.31 3.86 17.58
C LEU A 236 8.53 4.76 17.47
N ALA A 237 9.60 4.33 18.14
CA ALA A 237 10.89 5.00 18.14
C ALA A 237 12.03 3.98 18.02
N ASP A 238 13.15 4.46 17.52
CA ASP A 238 14.42 3.73 17.50
C ASP A 238 14.89 3.40 18.92
N PRO A 239 15.29 2.16 19.22
CA PRO A 239 15.67 1.74 20.57
C PRO A 239 16.96 2.39 21.07
N ASP A 240 17.86 2.82 20.18
CA ASP A 240 19.17 3.33 20.58
C ASP A 240 19.09 4.76 21.13
N TRP A 241 18.37 5.64 20.43
CA TRP A 241 18.32 7.08 20.74
C TRP A 241 16.91 7.64 20.91
N GLY A 242 15.86 6.83 20.74
CA GLY A 242 14.48 7.28 20.86
C GLY A 242 14.01 8.19 19.72
N TYR A 243 14.71 8.22 18.59
CA TYR A 243 14.25 8.94 17.40
C TYR A 243 12.93 8.35 16.89
N PRO A 244 11.92 9.17 16.58
CA PRO A 244 10.65 8.66 16.09
C PRO A 244 10.84 7.93 14.76
N LEU A 245 10.03 6.91 14.53
CA LEU A 245 9.94 6.27 13.22
C LEU A 245 8.88 6.96 12.37
N VAL A 246 9.16 7.06 11.06
CA VAL A 246 8.25 7.63 10.06
C VAL A 246 7.79 6.52 9.11
N PRO A 247 6.48 6.20 9.06
CA PRO A 247 5.96 5.20 8.14
C PRO A 247 5.82 5.81 6.73
N VAL A 248 6.65 5.35 5.81
CA VAL A 248 6.72 5.88 4.44
C VAL A 248 6.12 4.87 3.45
N PRO A 249 5.04 5.22 2.74
CA PRO A 249 4.41 4.31 1.77
C PRO A 249 5.19 4.25 0.46
N SER A 250 5.07 3.13 -0.25
CA SER A 250 5.58 2.98 -1.62
C SER A 250 4.97 4.02 -2.57
N ARG A 251 5.78 4.55 -3.51
CA ARG A 251 5.27 5.42 -4.59
C ARG A 251 4.47 4.64 -5.64
N ILE A 252 4.72 3.33 -5.75
CA ILE A 252 4.10 2.46 -6.75
C ILE A 252 2.58 2.40 -6.57
N TYR A 253 2.08 2.54 -5.33
CA TYR A 253 0.63 2.58 -5.05
C TYR A 253 -0.13 3.64 -5.86
N SER A 254 0.57 4.69 -6.29
CA SER A 254 0.01 5.84 -6.99
C SER A 254 0.29 5.82 -8.50
N GLU A 255 0.84 4.74 -9.06
CA GLU A 255 1.19 4.68 -10.49
C GLU A 255 -0.02 4.90 -11.42
N ALA A 256 -1.18 4.39 -11.04
CA ALA A 256 -2.43 4.56 -11.78
C ALA A 256 -3.23 5.81 -11.37
N ASP A 257 -2.70 6.64 -10.48
CA ASP A 257 -3.37 7.83 -9.96
C ASP A 257 -2.89 9.07 -10.73
N SER A 258 -3.80 9.69 -11.49
CA SER A 258 -3.51 10.83 -12.36
C SER A 258 -3.50 12.18 -11.62
N ARG A 259 -3.78 12.20 -10.32
CA ARG A 259 -3.78 13.43 -9.54
C ARG A 259 -2.37 14.02 -9.43
N PRO A 260 -2.20 15.35 -9.40
CA PRO A 260 -0.89 15.99 -9.61
C PRO A 260 0.11 15.77 -8.48
N LEU A 261 -0.33 15.40 -7.28
CA LEU A 261 0.53 15.08 -6.14
C LEU A 261 0.53 13.57 -5.83
N ALA A 262 -0.02 12.74 -6.72
CA ALA A 262 0.00 11.30 -6.57
C ALA A 262 1.43 10.77 -6.36
N GLY A 263 1.61 9.91 -5.35
CA GLY A 263 2.91 9.35 -4.98
C GLY A 263 3.86 10.32 -4.27
N LYS A 264 3.49 11.60 -4.09
CA LYS A 264 4.30 12.59 -3.38
C LYS A 264 4.08 12.47 -1.87
N ARG A 265 5.19 12.36 -1.14
CA ARG A 265 5.24 12.23 0.31
C ARG A 265 5.49 13.58 0.95
N ILE A 266 4.67 13.93 1.93
CA ILE A 266 4.54 15.29 2.42
C ILE A 266 4.67 15.32 3.95
N GLY A 267 5.57 16.15 4.44
CA GLY A 267 5.68 16.49 5.85
C GLY A 267 4.88 17.76 6.11
N VAL A 268 4.17 17.81 7.23
CA VAL A 268 3.30 18.93 7.57
C VAL A 268 3.73 19.52 8.89
N LYS A 269 4.06 20.82 8.91
CA LYS A 269 4.40 21.53 10.14
C LYS A 269 3.31 21.36 11.20
N ASP A 270 3.71 21.13 12.45
CA ASP A 270 2.79 20.85 13.56
C ASP A 270 2.07 22.08 14.12
N ILE A 271 1.50 22.84 13.19
CA ILE A 271 0.52 23.90 13.44
C ILE A 271 -0.76 23.70 12.63
N TYR A 272 -0.73 22.77 11.67
CA TYR A 272 -1.89 22.42 10.86
C TYR A 272 -2.59 21.22 11.49
N ASP A 273 -3.90 21.37 11.65
CA ASP A 273 -4.75 20.28 12.07
C ASP A 273 -4.81 19.19 11.00
N ILE A 274 -4.77 17.95 11.47
CA ILE A 274 -4.99 16.75 10.69
C ILE A 274 -5.99 15.91 11.47
N LYS A 275 -7.06 15.48 10.79
CA LYS A 275 -8.16 14.73 11.40
C LYS A 275 -7.64 13.49 12.17
N GLY A 276 -8.09 13.33 13.41
CA GLY A 276 -7.72 12.24 14.31
C GLY A 276 -6.43 12.47 15.08
N LEU A 277 -5.74 13.61 14.88
CA LEU A 277 -4.49 13.92 15.55
C LEU A 277 -4.62 15.18 16.40
N LYS A 278 -3.83 15.25 17.48
CA LYS A 278 -3.58 16.51 18.18
C LYS A 278 -2.54 17.34 17.44
N THR A 279 -2.74 18.65 17.41
CA THR A 279 -1.73 19.63 16.96
C THR A 279 -1.04 20.20 18.19
N THR A 280 0.26 19.97 18.35
CA THR A 280 0.97 20.30 19.60
C THR A 280 1.45 21.74 19.67
N LEU A 281 1.65 22.40 18.51
CA LEU A 281 2.26 23.73 18.41
C LEU A 281 3.64 23.79 19.09
N GLY A 282 4.34 22.66 19.21
CA GLY A 282 5.60 22.56 19.94
C GLY A 282 5.46 22.83 21.44
N SER A 283 4.26 22.75 22.02
CA SER A 283 3.97 23.05 23.42
C SER A 283 3.32 21.88 24.16
N LYS A 284 3.91 21.46 25.30
CA LYS A 284 3.35 20.41 26.16
C LYS A 284 2.06 20.87 26.83
N ALA A 285 2.05 22.11 27.34
CA ALA A 285 0.88 22.69 27.98
C ALA A 285 -0.32 22.77 27.02
N TRP A 286 -0.08 23.22 25.78
CA TRP A 286 -1.11 23.24 24.73
C TRP A 286 -1.65 21.83 24.44
N THR A 287 -0.75 20.86 24.25
CA THR A 287 -1.13 19.47 23.94
C THR A 287 -2.02 18.83 25.02
N GLN A 288 -1.81 19.20 26.29
CA GLN A 288 -2.60 18.73 27.42
C GLN A 288 -4.03 19.30 27.43
N MET A 289 -4.22 20.54 26.98
CA MET A 289 -5.53 21.20 26.95
C MET A 289 -6.32 20.96 25.65
N THR A 290 -5.67 20.51 24.58
CA THR A 290 -6.34 20.26 23.29
C THR A 290 -6.77 18.82 23.09
N SER A 291 -7.91 18.64 22.41
CA SER A 291 -8.35 17.35 21.86
C SER A 291 -7.77 17.10 20.46
N GLU A 292 -7.98 15.90 19.94
CA GLU A 292 -7.73 15.61 18.53
C GLU A 292 -8.63 16.48 17.64
N ALA A 293 -8.11 16.81 16.46
CA ALA A 293 -8.86 17.57 15.47
C ALA A 293 -9.90 16.69 14.78
N ASN A 294 -11.12 17.21 14.61
CA ASN A 294 -12.20 16.52 13.90
C ASN A 294 -12.08 16.64 12.38
N GLU A 295 -11.35 17.63 11.90
CA GLU A 295 -11.16 17.93 10.48
C GLU A 295 -9.69 18.25 10.21
N THR A 296 -9.27 17.97 8.97
CA THR A 296 -7.96 18.37 8.46
C THR A 296 -8.02 19.82 7.99
N ALA A 297 -6.98 20.61 8.29
CA ALA A 297 -6.89 22.00 7.88
C ALA A 297 -7.10 22.14 6.35
N PRO A 298 -7.86 23.14 5.85
CA PRO A 298 -8.26 23.19 4.44
C PRO A 298 -7.10 23.17 3.43
N SER A 299 -5.96 23.78 3.78
CA SER A 299 -4.76 23.76 2.94
C SER A 299 -4.16 22.34 2.82
N ILE A 300 -4.18 21.58 3.91
CA ILE A 300 -3.68 20.20 3.94
C ILE A 300 -4.68 19.26 3.28
N GLN A 301 -5.98 19.47 3.50
CA GLN A 301 -7.02 18.68 2.84
C GLN A 301 -6.91 18.81 1.32
N ARG A 302 -6.70 20.02 0.79
CA ARG A 302 -6.51 20.24 -0.65
C ARG A 302 -5.30 19.48 -1.20
N ILE A 303 -4.22 19.38 -0.43
CA ILE A 303 -3.03 18.60 -0.82
C ILE A 303 -3.36 17.10 -0.90
N ILE A 304 -4.10 16.58 0.09
CA ILE A 304 -4.55 15.18 0.13
C ILE A 304 -5.51 14.90 -1.04
N ASP A 305 -6.45 15.80 -1.31
CA ASP A 305 -7.41 15.67 -2.41
C ASP A 305 -6.69 15.59 -3.77
N LEU A 306 -5.55 16.28 -3.91
CA LEU A 306 -4.66 16.24 -5.07
C LEU A 306 -3.73 15.02 -5.11
N GLY A 307 -3.88 14.06 -4.20
CA GLY A 307 -3.12 12.80 -4.18
C GLY A 307 -1.87 12.79 -3.31
N GLY A 308 -1.58 13.90 -2.62
CA GLY A 308 -0.43 13.98 -1.72
C GLY A 308 -0.61 13.09 -0.49
N THR A 309 0.44 12.38 -0.09
CA THR A 309 0.42 11.51 1.08
C THR A 309 1.15 12.15 2.25
N VAL A 310 0.44 12.45 3.34
CA VAL A 310 1.07 12.98 4.56
C VAL A 310 1.70 11.86 5.38
N VAL A 311 2.99 11.97 5.69
CA VAL A 311 3.77 10.93 6.37
C VAL A 311 4.19 11.28 7.80
N GLY A 312 4.11 12.56 8.19
CA GLY A 312 4.46 12.97 9.54
C GLY A 312 4.11 14.41 9.86
N LYS A 313 3.99 14.70 11.17
CA LYS A 313 3.93 16.06 11.71
C LYS A 313 5.35 16.53 11.99
N GLN A 314 5.79 17.60 11.35
CA GLN A 314 7.13 18.17 11.48
C GLN A 314 7.20 19.13 12.67
N LYS A 315 8.34 19.15 13.37
CA LYS A 315 8.56 20.04 14.49
C LYS A 315 8.54 21.51 14.07
N THR A 316 8.06 22.32 15.01
CA THR A 316 8.02 23.77 14.95
C THR A 316 8.58 24.33 16.25
N SER A 317 9.12 25.55 16.21
CA SER A 317 9.30 26.32 17.44
C SER A 317 7.95 26.51 18.12
N GLN A 318 7.97 26.69 19.44
CA GLN A 318 6.76 26.82 20.23
C GLN A 318 5.88 27.95 19.67
N PHE A 319 4.62 27.64 19.36
CA PHE A 319 3.64 28.54 18.72
C PHE A 319 4.13 29.21 17.43
N ALA A 320 5.02 28.55 16.69
CA ALA A 320 5.69 29.11 15.51
C ALA A 320 6.42 30.44 15.79
N SER A 321 7.00 30.59 16.98
CA SER A 321 7.80 31.75 17.35
C SER A 321 9.15 31.80 16.61
N ALA A 322 9.74 32.99 16.46
CA ALA A 322 11.10 33.14 15.94
C ALA A 322 12.19 32.84 16.99
N ALA A 323 11.92 31.90 17.91
CA ALA A 323 12.82 31.55 19.01
C ALA A 323 14.10 30.89 18.51
N HIS A 324 15.22 31.20 19.14
CA HIS A 324 16.48 30.54 18.83
C HIS A 324 16.43 29.06 19.24
N ALA A 325 17.20 28.20 18.56
CA ALA A 325 17.21 26.75 18.78
C ALA A 325 17.47 26.37 20.26
N TRP A 326 18.34 27.09 20.96
CA TRP A 326 18.69 26.85 22.37
C TRP A 326 17.64 27.36 23.36
N GLU A 327 16.58 28.02 22.90
CA GLU A 327 15.47 28.52 23.73
C GLU A 327 14.26 27.58 23.70
N TRP A 328 14.32 26.49 22.93
CA TRP A 328 13.23 25.52 22.86
C TRP A 328 13.24 24.62 24.12
N THR A 329 12.22 24.76 24.95
CA THR A 329 12.15 24.08 26.26
C THR A 329 11.31 22.80 26.24
N ASP A 330 10.25 22.76 25.44
CA ASP A 330 9.31 21.64 25.42
C ASP A 330 9.73 20.50 24.48
N VAL A 331 10.38 20.84 23.36
CA VAL A 331 10.84 19.91 22.34
C VAL A 331 12.26 20.25 21.94
N TYR A 332 13.09 19.23 21.71
CA TYR A 332 14.46 19.44 21.24
C TYR A 332 14.44 19.87 19.77
N TYR A 333 15.29 20.85 19.46
CA TYR A 333 15.45 21.43 18.14
C TYR A 333 15.94 20.40 17.09
N PRO A 334 15.41 20.41 15.85
CA PRO A 334 15.88 19.55 14.76
C PRO A 334 17.38 19.69 14.45
N GLN A 335 18.05 18.61 14.09
CA GLN A 335 19.48 18.60 13.80
C GLN A 335 19.74 18.93 12.33
N ASN A 336 20.52 19.97 12.05
CA ASN A 336 20.75 20.38 10.66
C ASN A 336 21.65 19.37 9.92
N PRO A 337 21.16 18.71 8.85
CA PRO A 337 21.93 17.70 8.11
C PRO A 337 23.15 18.28 7.37
N ARG A 338 23.22 19.60 7.18
CA ARG A 338 24.34 20.30 6.52
C ARG A 338 25.39 20.85 7.50
N GLY A 339 25.18 20.68 8.80
CA GLY A 339 26.08 21.17 9.84
C GLY A 339 26.46 20.10 10.85
N ASP A 340 26.61 18.85 10.40
CA ASP A 340 26.89 17.67 11.23
C ASP A 340 25.93 17.49 12.42
N GLY A 341 24.71 18.03 12.31
CA GLY A 341 23.70 18.04 13.37
C GLY A 341 23.87 19.12 14.44
N TYR A 342 24.90 19.98 14.35
CA TYR A 342 25.22 20.99 15.36
C TYR A 342 24.79 22.42 14.99
N LEU A 343 24.48 22.68 13.72
CA LEU A 343 23.95 23.96 13.29
C LEU A 343 22.41 24.00 13.38
N SER A 344 21.86 25.21 13.43
CA SER A 344 20.43 25.44 13.37
C SER A 344 19.94 25.46 11.91
N CYS A 345 18.77 24.89 11.63
CA CYS A 345 17.90 25.16 10.46
C CYS A 345 16.98 26.38 10.67
N SER A 346 17.32 27.32 11.58
CA SER A 346 16.50 28.49 11.95
C SER A 346 15.11 28.13 12.53
N ALA A 347 14.25 29.13 12.70
CA ALA A 347 12.86 29.04 13.14
C ALA A 347 11.95 29.86 12.20
N SER A 348 10.66 29.54 12.06
CA SER A 348 9.87 28.67 12.93
C SER A 348 9.61 27.27 12.37
N SER A 349 9.99 26.99 11.12
CA SER A 349 9.68 25.76 10.39
C SER A 349 10.86 24.80 10.31
N ALA A 350 11.69 24.78 11.37
CA ALA A 350 12.93 24.01 11.45
C ALA A 350 12.79 22.56 10.99
N GLY A 351 11.76 21.84 11.46
CA GLY A 351 11.57 20.43 11.11
C GLY A 351 11.26 20.25 9.62
N GLY A 352 10.54 21.19 9.01
CA GLY A 352 10.30 21.19 7.57
C GLY A 352 11.56 21.44 6.75
N ALA A 353 12.39 22.41 7.18
CA ALA A 353 13.62 22.78 6.48
C ALA A 353 14.72 21.72 6.61
N CYS A 354 14.92 21.15 7.81
CA CYS A 354 15.89 20.08 8.00
C CYS A 354 15.45 18.79 7.27
N SER A 355 14.19 18.36 7.40
CA SER A 355 13.75 17.08 6.80
C SER A 355 13.83 17.02 5.28
N ILE A 356 13.52 18.12 4.58
CA ILE A 356 13.64 18.15 3.12
C ILE A 356 15.12 18.12 2.66
N ALA A 357 16.03 18.60 3.50
CA ALA A 357 17.47 18.52 3.24
C ALA A 357 18.08 17.18 3.67
N ALA A 358 17.44 16.46 4.60
CA ALA A 358 17.93 15.22 5.19
C ALA A 358 17.46 13.95 4.45
N TYR A 359 16.26 13.96 3.89
CA TYR A 359 15.56 12.74 3.50
C TYR A 359 15.13 12.71 2.04
N ASP A 360 15.84 11.92 1.22
CA ASP A 360 15.50 11.69 -0.20
C ASP A 360 14.12 11.03 -0.42
N TRP A 361 13.60 10.38 0.63
CA TRP A 361 12.28 9.77 0.58
C TRP A 361 11.14 10.78 0.76
N LEU A 362 11.41 12.02 1.19
CA LEU A 362 10.42 13.08 1.40
C LEU A 362 10.42 14.04 0.20
N ASP A 363 9.25 14.30 -0.38
CA ASP A 363 9.16 15.14 -1.59
C ASP A 363 8.87 16.61 -1.26
N PHE A 364 8.04 16.86 -0.24
CA PHE A 364 7.67 18.23 0.16
C PHE A 364 7.52 18.38 1.68
N ALA A 365 7.76 19.59 2.16
CA ALA A 365 7.39 20.05 3.50
C ALA A 365 6.40 21.22 3.37
N ILE A 366 5.37 21.26 4.21
CA ILE A 366 4.40 22.36 4.26
C ILE A 366 4.70 23.22 5.49
N PRO A 367 5.39 24.34 5.29
CA PRO A 367 5.77 25.20 6.39
C PRO A 367 4.73 26.33 6.55
N TRP A 368 4.99 27.28 7.43
CA TRP A 368 4.13 28.45 7.62
C TRP A 368 4.94 29.73 7.69
N ASN A 369 4.36 30.82 7.19
CA ASN A 369 5.00 32.13 7.17
C ASN A 369 4.00 33.24 7.46
N ARG A 370 4.43 34.24 8.22
CA ARG A 370 3.74 35.54 8.30
C ARG A 370 4.62 36.70 7.82
N HIS A 371 5.95 36.63 7.99
CA HIS A 371 6.90 37.71 7.63
C HIS A 371 8.32 37.16 7.34
N SER A 372 8.54 36.50 6.19
CA SER A 372 9.86 36.00 5.72
C SER A 372 10.53 34.83 6.47
N GLU A 373 9.89 34.24 7.49
CA GLU A 373 10.45 33.13 8.31
C GLU A 373 10.95 31.95 7.47
N LEU A 374 10.24 31.60 6.40
CA LEU A 374 10.65 30.51 5.49
C LEU A 374 12.00 30.75 4.81
N LEU A 375 12.31 32.01 4.50
CA LEU A 375 13.56 32.34 3.80
C LEU A 375 14.76 32.11 4.71
N TRP A 376 14.62 32.40 6.00
CA TRP A 376 15.66 32.16 7.00
C TRP A 376 15.86 30.67 7.29
N ASP A 377 14.77 29.88 7.24
CA ASP A 377 14.82 28.43 7.42
C ASP A 377 15.52 27.68 6.27
N VAL A 378 15.28 28.10 5.03
CA VAL A 378 15.90 27.48 3.83
C VAL A 378 17.28 28.04 3.51
N SER A 379 17.66 29.16 4.11
CA SER A 379 18.99 29.77 3.98
C SER A 379 19.51 30.24 5.34
N PRO A 380 19.92 29.31 6.23
CA PRO A 380 20.56 29.69 7.48
C PRO A 380 21.90 30.34 7.14
N TRP A 381 21.91 31.68 7.02
CA TRP A 381 23.01 32.63 6.80
C TRP A 381 24.23 32.16 5.96
N PRO A 382 24.66 32.88 4.91
CA PRO A 382 26.00 32.66 4.38
C PRO A 382 26.99 32.98 5.49
N ILE A 383 27.85 32.01 5.81
CA ILE A 383 29.01 32.19 6.68
C ILE A 383 29.82 33.32 6.02
N GLY A 384 29.76 34.51 6.62
CA GLY A 384 30.48 35.71 6.20
C GLY A 384 31.71 35.92 7.05
#